data_AF-A0AAD0S615-F1
#
_entry.id   AF-A0AAD0S615-F1
#
_cell.length_a   1.000
_cell.length_b   1.000
_cell.length_c   1.000
_cell.angle_alpha   90.00
_cell.angle_beta   90.00
_cell.angle_gamma   90.00
#
_symmetry.space_group_name_H-M   'P 1'
#
loop_
_entity.id
_entity.type
_entity.pdbx_description
1 polymer ?
#
loop_
_entity_poly.entity_id
_entity_poly.type
_entity_poly.pdbx_seq_one_letter_code
_entity_poly.pdbx_strand_id
1 'polypeptide(L)'
;MREPSGSPQLLAFVRQRQLIAQLATQAGKTGKRVKAPAAQAVQQLDIVSGLICETAEEACAQLLSVSAGLAGILQLLDLRSERSAECHSLHCLLAPLKAQLDRSLNDVQKML
;
A
#
# COMPACT_ATOMS: atom_id res chain seq x y z
N MET A 1 12.33 -18.41 19.83
CA MET A 1 11.02 -18.14 19.19
C MET A 1 11.05 -16.69 18.75
N ARG A 2 11.05 -16.42 17.43
CA ARG A 2 10.97 -15.05 16.88
C ARG A 2 9.52 -14.83 16.47
N GLU A 3 8.85 -13.92 17.15
CA GLU A 3 7.56 -13.38 16.69
C GLU A 3 7.76 -12.78 15.30
N PRO A 4 6.92 -13.11 14.29
CA PRO A 4 7.00 -12.45 13.01
C PRO A 4 6.49 -11.03 13.23
N SER A 5 7.41 -10.06 13.21
CA SER A 5 7.14 -8.63 13.30
C SER A 5 6.50 -8.16 11.99
N GLY A 6 5.33 -8.70 11.65
CA GLY A 6 4.47 -8.16 10.60
C GLY A 6 4.04 -6.78 11.03
N SER A 7 4.23 -5.78 10.16
CA SER A 7 3.76 -4.43 10.43
C SER A 7 2.26 -4.47 10.79
N PRO A 8 1.79 -3.64 11.75
CA PRO A 8 0.39 -3.62 12.15
C PRO A 8 -0.56 -3.37 10.95
N GLN A 9 -0.07 -2.74 9.88
CA GLN A 9 -0.81 -2.55 8.64
C GLN A 9 -0.94 -3.82 7.77
N LEU A 10 0.10 -4.67 7.65
CA LEU A 10 0.03 -5.97 6.95
C LEU A 10 -1.06 -6.86 7.54
N LEU A 11 -1.21 -6.76 8.86
CA LEU A 11 -2.20 -7.52 9.60
C LEU A 11 -3.62 -7.00 9.39
N ALA A 12 -3.80 -5.74 8.95
CA ALA A 12 -5.11 -5.10 8.88
C ALA A 12 -5.98 -5.64 7.73
N PHE A 13 -5.45 -5.73 6.49
CA PHE A 13 -6.21 -6.26 5.35
C PHE A 13 -6.46 -7.76 5.45
N VAL A 14 -5.45 -8.52 5.88
CA VAL A 14 -5.59 -9.95 6.16
C VAL A 14 -6.68 -10.17 7.23
N ARG A 15 -6.69 -9.34 8.29
CA ARG A 15 -7.73 -9.40 9.32
C ARG A 15 -9.10 -8.99 8.79
N GLN A 16 -9.17 -7.96 7.95
CA GLN A 16 -10.42 -7.52 7.31
C GLN A 16 -11.03 -8.65 6.47
N ARG A 17 -10.26 -9.27 5.57
CA ARG A 17 -10.74 -10.43 4.77
C ARG A 17 -11.16 -11.58 5.66
N GLN A 18 -10.42 -11.86 6.74
CA GLN A 18 -10.80 -12.89 7.70
C GLN A 18 -12.14 -12.59 8.39
N LEU A 19 -12.38 -11.34 8.78
CA LEU A 19 -13.64 -10.91 9.39
C LEU A 19 -14.81 -10.97 8.40
N ILE A 20 -14.60 -10.57 7.15
CA ILE A 20 -15.60 -10.71 6.07
C ILE A 20 -15.95 -12.19 5.86
N ALA A 21 -14.96 -13.08 5.80
CA ALA A 21 -15.18 -14.52 5.69
C ALA A 21 -15.95 -15.07 6.91
N GLN A 22 -15.59 -14.66 8.13
CA GLN A 22 -16.31 -15.03 9.35
C GLN A 22 -17.78 -14.55 9.32
N LEU A 23 -18.03 -13.32 8.89
CA LEU A 23 -19.38 -12.79 8.72
C LEU A 23 -20.18 -13.58 7.69
N ALA A 24 -19.58 -13.99 6.57
CA ALA A 24 -20.20 -14.89 5.58
C ALA A 24 -20.64 -16.21 6.24
N THR A 25 -19.75 -16.84 7.01
CA THR A 25 -20.06 -18.13 7.68
C THR A 25 -21.14 -17.99 8.75
N GLN A 26 -21.20 -16.85 9.45
CA GLN A 26 -22.22 -16.58 10.47
C GLN A 26 -23.58 -16.23 9.85
N ALA A 27 -23.61 -15.46 8.75
CA ALA A 27 -24.82 -15.22 7.97
C ALA A 27 -25.42 -16.54 7.43
N GLY A 28 -24.58 -17.53 7.12
CA GLY A 28 -25.02 -18.88 6.76
C GLY A 28 -25.85 -19.60 7.82
N LYS A 29 -25.60 -19.30 9.11
CA LYS A 29 -26.17 -19.97 10.30
C LYS A 29 -27.40 -19.26 10.86
N THR A 30 -27.70 -18.02 10.44
CA THR A 30 -28.83 -17.24 10.95
C THR A 30 -30.13 -17.52 10.18
N GLY A 31 -31.29 -17.23 10.81
CA GLY A 31 -32.62 -17.54 10.28
C GLY A 31 -32.92 -16.88 8.91
N LYS A 32 -33.83 -17.50 8.15
CA LYS A 32 -34.18 -17.17 6.74
C LYS A 32 -34.39 -15.67 6.42
N ARG A 33 -34.88 -14.86 7.38
CA ARG A 33 -35.16 -13.42 7.20
C ARG A 33 -33.92 -12.52 7.17
N VAL A 34 -32.82 -12.90 7.82
CA VAL A 34 -31.59 -12.07 7.91
C VAL A 34 -30.51 -12.54 6.93
N LYS A 35 -30.64 -13.77 6.42
CA LYS A 35 -29.64 -14.45 5.58
C LYS A 35 -29.35 -13.74 4.25
N ALA A 36 -30.38 -13.27 3.55
CA ALA A 36 -30.23 -12.62 2.23
C ALA A 36 -29.53 -11.24 2.31
N PRO A 37 -29.98 -10.28 3.14
CA PRO A 37 -29.31 -8.98 3.24
C PRO A 37 -27.90 -9.08 3.85
N ALA A 38 -27.67 -10.01 4.79
CA ALA A 38 -26.35 -10.23 5.37
C ALA A 38 -25.35 -10.83 4.36
N ALA A 39 -25.79 -11.79 3.55
CA ALA A 39 -24.95 -12.35 2.49
C ALA A 39 -24.61 -11.31 1.42
N GLN A 40 -25.59 -10.47 1.04
CA GLN A 40 -25.37 -9.37 0.10
C GLN A 40 -24.36 -8.34 0.64
N ALA A 41 -24.49 -7.94 1.92
CA ALA A 41 -23.55 -7.01 2.54
C ALA A 41 -22.12 -7.58 2.57
N VAL A 42 -21.96 -8.87 2.88
CA VAL A 42 -20.64 -9.54 2.87
C VAL A 42 -20.04 -9.57 1.46
N GLN A 43 -20.84 -9.88 0.44
CA GLN A 43 -20.37 -9.85 -0.95
C GLN A 43 -19.95 -8.45 -1.38
N GLN A 44 -20.71 -7.41 -1.00
CA GLN A 44 -20.35 -6.02 -1.29
C GLN A 44 -19.06 -5.61 -0.58
N LEU A 45 -18.86 -6.01 0.68
CA LEU A 45 -17.62 -5.76 1.40
C LEU A 45 -16.41 -6.43 0.75
N ASP A 46 -16.57 -7.66 0.23
CA ASP A 46 -15.49 -8.37 -0.46
C ASP A 46 -15.12 -7.68 -1.79
N ILE A 47 -16.13 -7.25 -2.57
CA ILE A 47 -15.93 -6.47 -3.81
C ILE A 47 -15.22 -5.15 -3.51
N VAL A 48 -15.71 -4.39 -2.53
CA VAL A 48 -15.09 -3.10 -2.16
C VAL A 48 -13.67 -3.30 -1.65
N SER A 49 -13.42 -4.37 -0.88
CA SER A 49 -12.08 -4.68 -0.41
C SER A 49 -11.13 -5.02 -1.58
N GLY A 50 -11.61 -5.76 -2.58
CA GLY A 50 -10.87 -6.03 -3.81
C GLY A 50 -10.52 -4.75 -4.58
N LEU A 51 -11.51 -3.87 -4.80
CA LEU A 51 -11.30 -2.60 -5.48
C LEU A 51 -10.30 -1.69 -4.77
N ILE A 52 -10.32 -1.67 -3.43
CA ILE A 52 -9.33 -0.91 -2.63
C ILE A 52 -7.93 -1.48 -2.86
N CYS A 53 -7.76 -2.81 -2.82
CA CYS A 53 -6.47 -3.46 -3.08
C CYS A 53 -5.97 -3.13 -4.49
N GLU A 54 -6.77 -3.34 -5.53
CA GLU A 54 -6.39 -3.07 -6.92
C GLU A 54 -6.00 -1.60 -7.13
N THR A 55 -6.78 -0.67 -6.58
CA THR A 55 -6.50 0.78 -6.68
C THR A 55 -5.19 1.13 -5.98
N ALA A 56 -4.93 0.54 -4.81
CA ALA A 56 -3.72 0.78 -4.04
C ALA A 56 -2.48 0.16 -4.72
N GLU A 57 -2.60 -1.04 -5.29
CA GLU A 57 -1.54 -1.69 -6.09
C GLU A 57 -1.17 -0.85 -7.31
N GLU A 58 -2.16 -0.38 -8.07
CA GLU A 58 -1.96 0.48 -9.24
C GLU A 58 -1.29 1.81 -8.85
N ALA A 59 -1.77 2.46 -7.78
CA ALA A 59 -1.15 3.67 -7.27
C ALA A 59 0.30 3.43 -6.81
N CYS A 60 0.59 2.30 -6.15
CA CYS A 60 1.94 1.91 -5.79
C CYS A 60 2.83 1.71 -7.03
N ALA A 61 2.34 1.05 -8.08
CA ALA A 61 3.08 0.86 -9.32
C ALA A 61 3.45 2.20 -9.98
N GLN A 62 2.49 3.14 -10.04
CA GLN A 62 2.73 4.49 -10.57
C GLN A 62 3.76 5.25 -9.73
N LEU A 63 3.64 5.21 -8.41
CA LEU A 63 4.59 5.89 -7.50
C LEU A 63 5.98 5.25 -7.49
N LEU A 64 6.09 3.93 -7.69
CA LEU A 64 7.39 3.26 -7.91
C LEU A 64 8.08 3.78 -9.18
N SER A 65 7.32 3.98 -10.26
CA SER A 65 7.83 4.60 -11.49
C SER A 65 8.35 6.02 -11.23
N VAL A 66 7.59 6.83 -10.48
CA VAL A 66 8.04 8.17 -10.05
C VAL A 66 9.31 8.09 -9.20
N SER A 67 9.40 7.15 -8.26
CA SER A 67 10.59 6.95 -7.43
C SER A 67 11.82 6.57 -8.27
N ALA A 68 11.64 5.70 -9.27
CA ALA A 68 12.70 5.33 -10.21
C ALA A 68 13.15 6.53 -11.06
N GLY A 69 12.21 7.34 -11.54
CA GLY A 69 12.51 8.59 -12.25
C GLY A 69 13.31 9.56 -11.38
N LEU A 70 12.92 9.73 -10.10
CA LEU A 70 13.63 10.57 -9.15
C LEU A 70 15.04 10.02 -8.84
N ALA A 71 15.22 8.70 -8.82
CA ALA A 71 16.54 8.08 -8.72
C ALA A 71 17.45 8.47 -9.89
N GLY A 72 16.91 8.45 -11.12
CA GLY A 72 17.64 8.91 -12.30
C GLY A 72 18.00 10.39 -12.26
N ILE A 73 17.06 11.25 -11.82
CA ILE A 73 17.34 12.69 -11.65
C ILE A 73 18.47 12.90 -10.63
N LEU A 74 18.43 12.22 -9.49
CA LEU A 74 19.48 12.31 -8.48
C LEU A 74 20.85 11.89 -9.04
N GLN A 75 20.92 10.78 -9.79
CA GLN A 75 22.15 10.36 -10.45
C GLN A 75 22.69 11.43 -11.41
N LEU A 76 21.82 12.06 -12.21
CA LEU A 76 22.22 13.13 -13.13
C LEU A 76 22.73 14.37 -12.39
N LEU A 77 22.08 14.74 -11.28
CA LEU A 77 22.52 15.85 -10.43
C LEU A 77 23.86 15.57 -9.78
N ASP A 78 24.06 14.34 -9.30
CA ASP A 78 25.32 13.92 -8.66
C ASP A 78 26.49 13.98 -9.64
N LEU A 79 26.31 13.49 -10.87
CA LEU A 79 27.29 13.59 -11.96
C LEU A 79 27.69 15.02 -12.32
N ARG A 80 26.84 16.02 -12.03
CA ARG A 80 27.07 17.43 -12.35
C ARG A 80 27.39 18.27 -11.11
N SER A 81 27.37 17.67 -9.91
CA SER A 81 27.47 18.36 -8.63
C SER A 81 28.82 19.04 -8.44
N GLU A 82 29.92 18.40 -8.86
CA GLU A 82 31.27 18.99 -8.80
C GLU A 82 31.43 20.26 -9.64
N ARG A 83 30.55 20.46 -10.63
CA ARG A 83 30.60 21.57 -11.58
C ARG A 83 29.53 22.63 -11.32
N SER A 84 28.61 22.40 -10.37
CA SER A 84 27.54 23.32 -10.03
C SER A 84 27.05 23.12 -8.60
N ALA A 85 27.21 24.16 -7.78
CA ALA A 85 26.67 24.22 -6.43
C ALA A 85 25.12 24.11 -6.41
N GLU A 86 24.45 24.53 -7.48
CA GLU A 86 23.00 24.38 -7.63
C GLU A 86 22.62 22.91 -7.81
N CYS A 87 23.37 22.16 -8.63
CA CYS A 87 23.15 20.73 -8.81
C CYS A 87 23.36 19.96 -7.50
N HIS A 88 24.43 20.30 -6.75
CA HIS A 88 24.66 19.73 -5.43
C HIS A 88 23.54 20.06 -4.44
N SER A 89 23.09 21.32 -4.40
CA SER A 89 22.00 21.74 -3.51
C SER A 89 20.68 21.02 -3.84
N LEU A 90 20.33 20.91 -5.13
CA LEU A 90 19.15 20.17 -5.57
C LEU A 90 19.23 18.69 -5.21
N HIS A 91 20.41 18.06 -5.36
CA HIS A 91 20.62 16.67 -4.97
C HIS A 91 20.34 16.48 -3.47
N CYS A 92 20.92 17.34 -2.62
CA CYS A 92 20.73 17.30 -1.18
C CYS A 92 19.27 17.52 -0.75
N LEU A 93 18.48 18.28 -1.50
CA LEU A 93 17.04 18.47 -1.22
C LEU A 93 16.19 17.30 -1.70
N LEU A 94 16.49 16.73 -2.86
CA LEU A 94 15.69 15.68 -3.47
C LEU A 94 15.97 14.29 -2.90
N ALA A 95 17.19 14.01 -2.43
CA ALA A 95 17.56 12.70 -1.89
C ALA A 95 16.73 12.32 -0.63
N PRO A 96 16.51 13.20 0.36
CA PRO A 96 15.61 12.93 1.48
C PRO A 96 14.17 12.69 1.06
N LEU A 97 13.67 13.44 0.07
CA LEU A 97 12.30 13.28 -0.46
C LEU A 97 12.12 11.92 -1.13
N LYS A 98 13.10 11.48 -1.91
CA LYS A 98 13.12 10.11 -2.46
C LYS A 98 13.08 9.06 -1.35
N ALA A 99 13.95 9.20 -0.34
CA ALA A 99 14.01 8.25 0.77
C ALA A 99 12.71 8.23 1.60
N GLN A 100 12.00 9.35 1.68
CA GLN A 100 10.67 9.40 2.29
C GLN A 100 9.62 8.68 1.43
N LEU A 101 9.60 8.96 0.12
CA LEU A 101 8.71 8.29 -0.84
C LEU A 101 8.91 6.76 -0.81
N ASP A 102 10.15 6.29 -0.84
CA ASP A 102 10.48 4.86 -0.82
C ASP A 102 9.98 4.18 0.46
N ARG A 103 10.11 4.85 1.61
CA ARG A 103 9.59 4.34 2.88
C ARG A 103 8.07 4.27 2.88
N SER A 104 7.40 5.33 2.44
CA SER A 104 5.93 5.35 2.34
C SER A 104 5.41 4.27 1.38
N LEU A 105 6.08 4.05 0.24
CA LEU A 105 5.73 2.98 -0.69
C LEU A 105 5.93 1.60 -0.06
N ASN A 106 7.03 1.41 0.67
CA ASN A 106 7.27 0.16 1.37
C ASN A 106 6.20 -0.14 2.44
N ASP A 107 5.74 0.89 3.16
CA ASP A 107 4.69 0.75 4.16
C ASP A 107 3.34 0.37 3.54
N VAL A 108 2.98 0.99 2.40
CA VAL A 108 1.73 0.65 1.67
C VAL A 108 1.83 -0.73 1.04
N GLN A 109 2.96 -1.10 0.44
CA GLN A 109 3.16 -2.44 -0.11
C GLN A 109 3.11 -3.54 0.96
N LYS A 110 3.58 -3.25 2.16
CA LYS A 110 3.41 -4.15 3.30
C LYS A 110 1.99 -4.18 3.83
N MET A 111 1.11 -3.26 3.46
CA MET A 111 -0.28 -3.27 3.90
C MET A 111 -1.16 -4.14 3.00
N LEU A 112 -0.80 -4.21 1.72
CA LEU A 112 -1.44 -5.03 0.69
C LEU A 112 -1.06 -6.52 0.86
#